data_AF-A0A1T1ANV8-F1
#
_entry.id   AF-A0A1T1ANV8-F1
#
_cell.length_a   1.000
_cell.length_b   1.000
_cell.length_c   1.000
_cell.angle_alpha   90.00
_cell.angle_beta   90.00
_cell.angle_gamma   90.00
#
_symmetry.space_group_name_H-M   'P 1'
#
loop_
_entity.id
_entity.type
_entity.pdbx_description
1 polymer ?
#
loop_
_entity_poly.entity_id
_entity_poly.type
_entity_poly.pdbx_seq_one_letter_code
_entity_poly.pdbx_strand_id
1 'polypeptide(L)' 'MTHEPYFAARSGQRYTFRSIAEAIHEDHPHLDGKHIFVQLDAVDLRAEFDAGDTPYGLPYSFTDYLETAHA' A
#
# COMPACT_ATOMS: atom_id res chain seq x y z
N MET A 1 -14.15 12.25 -9.54
CA MET A 1 -12.89 11.55 -9.86
C MET A 1 -12.19 11.30 -8.54
N THR A 2 -12.36 10.11 -7.98
CA THR A 2 -11.64 9.70 -6.76
C THR A 2 -10.18 9.53 -7.18
N HIS A 3 -9.33 10.47 -6.82
CA HIS A 3 -7.88 10.32 -7.00
C HIS A 3 -7.44 9.19 -6.07
N GLU A 4 -7.29 7.99 -6.63
CA GLU A 4 -6.81 6.83 -5.87
C GLU A 4 -5.36 7.11 -5.44
N PRO A 5 -5.05 7.03 -4.15
CA PRO A 5 -3.71 7.27 -3.65
C PRO A 5 -2.80 6.14 -4.15
N TYR A 6 -1.62 6.55 -4.57
CA TYR A 6 -0.58 5.70 -5.08
C TYR A 6 0.75 6.25 -4.59
N PHE A 7 1.75 5.39 -4.49
CA PHE A 7 3.14 5.84 -4.38
C PHE A 7 3.88 5.53 -5.70
N ALA A 8 4.86 6.37 -6.02
CA ALA A 8 5.74 6.14 -7.15
C ALA A 8 7.00 5.44 -6.64
N ALA A 9 7.17 4.18 -7.02
CA ALA A 9 8.34 3.40 -6.69
C ALA A 9 9.60 3.99 -7.32
N ARG A 10 10.75 3.65 -6.75
CA ARG A 10 12.07 4.00 -7.29
C ARG A 10 12.22 3.60 -8.76
N SER A 11 11.68 2.45 -9.18
CA SER A 11 11.69 2.01 -10.58
C SER A 11 10.84 2.88 -11.53
N GLY A 12 10.10 3.87 -11.01
CA GLY A 12 9.14 4.67 -11.76
C GLY A 12 7.76 3.99 -11.92
N GLN A 13 7.60 2.79 -11.38
CA GLN A 13 6.32 2.08 -11.35
C GLN A 13 5.40 2.71 -10.32
N ARG A 14 4.10 2.79 -10.62
CA ARG A 14 3.09 3.33 -9.72
C ARG A 14 2.34 2.17 -9.08
N TYR A 15 2.33 2.12 -7.76
CA TYR A 15 1.59 1.13 -6.98
C TYR A 15 0.44 1.84 -6.27
N THR A 16 -0.79 1.49 -6.62
CA THR A 16 -1.97 2.04 -5.93
C THR A 16 -2.14 1.37 -4.57
N PHE A 17 -2.70 2.09 -3.60
CA PHE A 17 -2.90 1.55 -2.26
C PHE A 17 -3.84 0.34 -2.29
N ARG A 18 -4.85 0.37 -3.17
CA ARG A 18 -5.72 -0.79 -3.43
C ARG A 18 -4.92 -2.00 -3.90
N SER A 19 -4.05 -1.85 -4.90
CA SER A 19 -3.29 -3.00 -5.44
C SER A 19 -2.39 -3.64 -4.38
N ILE A 20 -1.77 -2.82 -3.52
CA ILE A 20 -0.92 -3.31 -2.42
C ILE A 20 -1.80 -4.01 -1.38
N ALA A 21 -2.95 -3.43 -1.05
CA ALA A 21 -3.89 -4.00 -0.10
C ALA A 21 -4.46 -5.35 -0.58
N GLU A 22 -4.82 -5.46 -1.85
CA GLU A 22 -5.30 -6.71 -2.46
C GLU A 22 -4.22 -7.79 -2.39
N ALA A 23 -2.99 -7.47 -2.82
CA ALA A 23 -1.86 -8.41 -2.75
C ALA A 23 -1.61 -8.91 -1.31
N ILE A 24 -1.73 -8.01 -0.32
CA ILE A 24 -1.56 -8.39 1.08
C ILE A 24 -2.73 -9.23 1.58
N HIS A 25 -3.96 -8.90 1.20
CA HIS A 25 -5.13 -9.67 1.61
C HIS A 25 -5.12 -11.09 1.01
N GLU A 26 -4.66 -11.23 -0.24
CA GLU A 26 -4.59 -12.52 -0.94
C GLU A 26 -3.41 -13.38 -0.46
N ASP A 27 -2.18 -12.85 -0.43
CA ASP A 27 -0.97 -13.62 -0.13
C ASP A 27 -0.61 -13.64 1.37
N HIS A 28 -0.97 -12.59 2.12
CA HIS A 28 -0.57 -12.37 3.51
C HIS A 28 -1.72 -11.88 4.42
N PRO A 29 -2.89 -12.56 4.47
CA PRO A 29 -4.07 -12.07 5.21
C PRO A 29 -3.85 -11.88 6.72
N HIS A 30 -2.82 -12.51 7.30
CA HIS A 30 -2.43 -12.30 8.69
C HIS A 30 -1.79 -10.92 8.97
N LEU A 31 -1.48 -10.17 7.91
CA LEU A 31 -0.95 -8.81 7.97
C LEU A 31 -2.03 -7.74 7.79
N ASP A 32 -3.30 -8.14 7.68
CA ASP A 32 -4.42 -7.22 7.69
C ASP A 32 -4.41 -6.33 8.95
N GLY A 33 -4.58 -5.03 8.76
CA GLY A 33 -4.55 -4.03 9.84
C GLY A 33 -3.18 -3.81 10.48
N LYS A 34 -2.10 -4.42 9.96
CA LYS A 34 -0.73 -4.13 10.41
C LYS A 34 -0.22 -2.82 9.81
N HIS A 35 0.83 -2.28 10.43
CA HIS A 35 1.49 -1.07 9.96
C HIS A 35 1.92 -1.20 8.49
N ILE A 36 1.73 -0.14 7.68
CA ILE A 36 2.07 -0.08 6.23
C ILE A 36 3.45 -0.64 5.89
N PHE A 37 4.41 -0.46 6.79
CA PHE A 37 5.78 -0.88 6.61
C PHE A 37 5.99 -2.38 6.73
N VAL A 38 5.23 -3.05 7.61
CA VAL A 38 5.24 -4.52 7.72
C VAL A 38 4.59 -5.12 6.48
N GLN A 39 3.53 -4.47 6.03
CA GLN A 39 2.79 -4.78 4.83
C GLN A 39 3.65 -4.67 3.56
N LEU A 40 4.40 -3.57 3.39
CA LEU A 40 5.34 -3.39 2.26
C LEU A 40 6.52 -4.35 2.29
N ASP A 41 6.99 -4.74 3.47
CA ASP A 41 8.09 -5.71 3.62
C ASP A 41 7.67 -7.08 3.10
N ALA A 42 6.43 -7.50 3.38
CA ALA A 42 5.88 -8.78 2.94
C ALA A 42 5.75 -8.90 1.41
N VAL A 43 5.51 -7.79 0.71
CA VAL A 43 5.38 -7.74 -0.75
C VAL A 43 6.65 -7.24 -1.45
N ASP A 44 7.79 -7.18 -0.76
CA ASP A 44 9.10 -6.71 -1.27
C ASP A 44 9.07 -5.27 -1.85
N LEU A 45 8.08 -4.45 -1.48
CA LEU A 45 7.94 -3.07 -1.95
C LEU A 45 8.58 -2.05 -1.00
N ARG A 46 9.12 -2.48 0.15
CA ARG A 46 9.66 -1.55 1.14
C ARG A 46 10.82 -0.72 0.60
N ALA A 47 11.76 -1.34 -0.10
CA ALA A 47 12.90 -0.64 -0.69
C ALA A 47 12.47 0.33 -1.81
N GLU A 48 11.50 -0.08 -2.62
CA GLU A 48 10.93 0.74 -3.69
C GLU A 48 10.16 1.95 -3.15
N PHE A 49 9.50 1.79 -2.00
CA PHE A 49 8.78 2.85 -1.30
C PHE A 49 9.72 3.88 -0.66
N ASP A 50 10.75 3.41 0.05
CA ASP A 50 11.70 4.26 0.78
C ASP A 50 12.56 5.12 -0.17
N ALA A 51 12.94 4.54 -1.32
CA ALA A 51 13.69 5.22 -2.37
C ALA A 51 12.79 5.88 -3.44
N GLY A 52 11.48 5.77 -3.29
CA GLY A 52 10.47 6.34 -4.18
C GLY A 52 9.96 7.71 -3.71
N ASP A 53 8.93 8.21 -4.40
CA ASP A 53 8.20 9.39 -3.95
C ASP A 53 7.06 8.95 -3.01
N THR A 54 7.27 9.20 -1.73
CA THR A 54 6.30 8.86 -0.68
C THR A 54 5.23 9.96 -0.60
N PRO A 55 3.94 9.64 -0.83
CA PRO A 55 2.87 10.64 -0.72
C PRO A 55 2.67 11.07 0.74
N TYR A 56 2.34 12.34 0.95
CA TYR A 56 1.91 12.85 2.26
C TYR A 56 0.54 12.28 2.64
N GLY A 57 0.38 11.85 3.90
CA GLY A 57 -0.90 11.36 4.42
C GLY A 57 -1.13 9.86 4.21
N LEU A 58 -0.09 9.03 4.42
CA LEU A 58 -0.22 7.58 4.37
C LEU A 58 -1.19 7.08 5.45
N PRO A 59 -2.04 6.07 5.13
CA PRO A 59 -2.84 5.39 6.14
C PRO A 59 -1.94 4.58 7.08
N TYR A 60 -2.49 4.14 8.21
CA TYR A 60 -1.77 3.23 9.10
C TYR A 60 -1.58 1.84 8.49
N SER A 61 -2.56 1.38 7.70
CA SER A 61 -2.59 0.09 6.99
C SER A 61 -3.11 0.32 5.57
N PHE A 62 -2.53 -0.33 4.56
CA PHE A 62 -3.08 -0.30 3.20
C PHE A 62 -4.41 -1.04 3.13
N THR A 63 -4.58 -2.11 3.92
CA THR A 63 -5.82 -2.90 3.87
C THR A 63 -7.04 -2.19 4.45
N ASP A 64 -6.83 -1.19 5.31
CA ASP A 64 -7.87 -0.29 5.80
C ASP A 64 -8.51 0.50 4.63
N TYR A 65 -7.74 0.76 3.57
CA TYR A 65 -8.21 1.42 2.35
C TYR A 65 -9.26 0.61 1.59
N LEU A 66 -9.25 -0.74 1.70
CA LEU A 66 -10.28 -1.59 1.11
C LEU A 66 -11.61 -1.44 1.85
N GLU A 67 -11.57 -1.31 3.18
CA GLU A 67 -12.77 -1.11 4.00
C GLU A 67 -13.38 0.28 3.79
N THR A 68 -12.56 1.33 3.65
CA THR A 68 -13.09 2.69 3.44
C THR A 68 -13.59 2.95 2.02
N ALA A 69 -13.07 2.27 1.01
CA ALA A 69 -13.51 2.45 -0.39
C ALA A 69 -14.92 1.89 -0.68
N HIS A 70 -15.50 1.14 0.26
CA HIS A 70 -16.83 0.52 0.17
C HIS A 70 -17.91 1.20 1.04
N ALA A 71 -17.58 2.30 1.74
CA ALA A 71 -18.50 3.03 2.61
C ALA A 71 -19.19 4.22 1.90
#